data_AF-A0A2P8GSQ4-F1
#
_entry.id   AF-A0A2P8GSQ4-F1
#
_cell.length_a   1.000
_cell.length_b   1.000
_cell.length_c   1.000
_cell.angle_alpha   90.00
_cell.angle_beta   90.00
_cell.angle_gamma   90.00
#
_symmetry.space_group_name_H-M   'P 1'
#
loop_
_entity.id
_entity.type
_entity.pdbx_description
1 polymer ?
#
loop_
_entity_poly.entity_id
_entity_poly.type
_entity_poly.pdbx_seq_one_letter_code
_entity_poly.pdbx_strand_id
1 'polypeptide(L)'
;MTSRSTLPTRPSARVLAVGGVAGLALVFAAPLAASAHVGVTPDTTAAGSYANLTFAVPHGCDGSPTTEIRITIPESVITVTPTVNPNWDVAEVPSESDPDYTSAVVYTAKTPLADGLRDTFTLSVPLPSGEAGDVLEFPVLQTCEVGSTEWDQETVAGEEEPEHPAPAIVLTAAEADGGHGHGAMESTDADDGTTSADSADPAVGTAIGLGAAGLVVGIAGVALALWALRRRSA
;
A
#
# COMPACT_ATOMS: atom_id res chain seq x y z
N MET A 1 15.08 -46.21 74.85
CA MET A 1 16.28 -47.06 74.83
C MET A 1 16.19 -47.96 73.61
N THR A 2 17.28 -48.02 72.81
CA THR A 2 17.71 -49.10 71.89
C THR A 2 16.77 -49.48 70.73
N SER A 3 17.20 -49.75 69.49
CA SER A 3 18.50 -49.79 68.84
C SER A 3 18.27 -49.88 67.32
N ARG A 4 19.34 -49.63 66.56
CA ARG A 4 19.46 -49.54 65.11
C ARG A 4 19.27 -50.86 64.33
N SER A 5 19.18 -50.69 63.01
CA SER A 5 19.68 -51.53 61.88
C SER A 5 18.55 -51.96 60.94
N THR A 6 18.63 -51.89 59.60
CA THR A 6 19.72 -52.17 58.64
C THR A 6 19.51 -51.44 57.29
N LEU A 7 20.60 -51.03 56.61
CA LEU A 7 20.65 -50.64 55.18
C LEU A 7 20.57 -51.90 54.27
N PRO A 8 20.09 -51.87 53.00
CA PRO A 8 20.91 -51.38 51.87
C PRO A 8 20.16 -50.77 50.66
N THR A 9 20.98 -50.12 49.82
CA THR A 9 20.75 -49.54 48.50
C THR A 9 20.50 -50.55 47.39
N ARG A 10 19.78 -50.13 46.32
CA ARG A 10 20.05 -50.34 44.86
C ARG A 10 18.80 -50.01 44.00
N PRO A 11 18.89 -49.79 42.67
CA PRO A 11 19.37 -48.54 42.08
C PRO A 11 18.38 -47.98 41.01
N SER A 12 18.60 -46.72 40.65
CA SER A 12 18.33 -46.08 39.35
C SER A 12 17.29 -46.66 38.38
N ALA A 13 16.25 -45.87 38.08
CA ALA A 13 15.84 -45.68 36.69
C ALA A 13 15.40 -44.22 36.50
N ARG A 14 16.17 -43.52 35.66
CA ARG A 14 15.86 -42.19 35.13
C ARG A 14 14.54 -42.25 34.38
N VAL A 15 13.62 -41.35 34.68
CA VAL A 15 12.73 -40.80 33.66
C VAL A 15 12.73 -39.29 33.85
N LEU A 16 13.63 -38.64 33.11
CA LEU A 16 13.50 -37.24 32.73
C LEU A 16 12.27 -37.15 31.82
N ALA A 17 11.20 -36.58 32.33
CA ALA A 17 10.08 -36.09 31.52
C ALA A 17 9.64 -34.74 32.07
N VAL A 18 10.53 -33.75 31.96
CA VAL A 18 10.14 -32.33 32.00
C VAL A 18 10.42 -31.80 30.60
N GLY A 19 9.40 -31.86 29.76
CA GLY A 19 9.46 -31.38 28.40
C GLY A 19 8.07 -30.97 27.97
N GLY A 20 7.83 -29.66 27.89
CA GLY A 20 6.72 -29.08 27.14
C GLY A 20 5.65 -28.38 27.96
N VAL A 21 5.97 -27.20 28.50
CA VAL A 21 5.08 -26.02 28.44
C VAL A 21 5.94 -24.75 28.54
N ALA A 22 6.69 -24.42 27.50
CA ALA A 22 7.31 -23.10 27.37
C ALA A 22 7.50 -22.81 25.88
N GLY A 23 6.43 -22.37 25.21
CA GLY A 23 6.48 -22.08 23.79
C GLY A 23 5.10 -21.81 23.23
N LEU A 24 4.48 -20.69 23.63
CA LEU A 24 3.33 -20.09 22.94
C LEU A 24 3.07 -18.66 23.45
N ALA A 25 4.13 -17.84 23.51
CA ALA A 25 4.01 -16.40 23.79
C ALA A 25 4.95 -15.58 22.89
N LEU A 26 5.05 -15.94 21.61
CA LEU A 26 5.84 -15.23 20.59
C LEU A 26 5.01 -14.98 19.33
N VAL A 27 3.73 -14.65 19.52
CA VAL A 27 2.79 -14.43 18.42
C VAL A 27 2.37 -12.96 18.45
N PHE A 28 2.96 -12.22 17.51
CA PHE A 28 2.68 -10.83 17.09
C PHE A 28 3.12 -9.68 18.00
N ALA A 29 4.43 -9.54 18.16
CA ALA A 29 5.02 -8.21 17.94
C ALA A 29 5.58 -8.20 16.51
N ALA A 30 4.69 -8.24 15.51
CA ALA A 30 5.08 -7.63 14.24
C ALA A 30 5.45 -6.18 14.60
N PRO A 31 6.61 -5.65 14.17
CA PRO A 31 6.79 -4.22 14.26
C PRO A 31 5.56 -3.64 13.57
N LEU A 32 4.77 -2.86 14.31
CA LEU A 32 3.99 -1.82 13.68
C LEU A 32 5.06 -0.89 13.12
N ALA A 33 5.64 -1.24 11.97
CA ALA A 33 6.28 -0.28 11.10
C ALA A 33 5.14 0.65 10.70
N ALA A 34 4.82 1.60 11.59
CA ALA A 34 4.11 2.79 11.18
C ALA A 34 4.91 3.30 9.99
N SER A 35 4.29 3.32 8.81
CA SER A 35 4.97 3.70 7.56
C SER A 35 5.68 5.03 7.75
N ALA A 36 6.99 4.97 7.99
CA ALA A 36 7.86 6.12 8.20
C ALA A 36 8.35 6.67 6.86
N HIS A 37 8.26 5.89 5.79
CA HIS A 37 8.71 6.29 4.48
C HIS A 37 7.72 7.26 3.83
N VAL A 38 8.27 8.26 3.14
CA VAL A 38 7.50 9.01 2.16
C VAL A 38 7.06 8.03 1.08
N GLY A 39 5.76 8.00 0.80
CA GLY A 39 5.18 7.07 -0.18
C GLY A 39 4.31 7.80 -1.19
N VAL A 40 4.17 7.22 -2.38
CA VAL A 40 3.29 7.70 -3.45
C VAL A 40 2.14 6.72 -3.65
N THR A 41 0.91 7.23 -3.73
CA THR A 41 -0.29 6.46 -4.06
C THR A 41 -0.89 7.00 -5.36
N PRO A 42 -0.84 6.24 -6.46
CA PRO A 42 -1.52 6.59 -7.70
C PRO A 42 -3.02 6.21 -7.64
N ASP A 43 -3.88 6.99 -8.31
CA ASP A 43 -5.26 6.57 -8.63
C ASP A 43 -5.32 5.64 -9.85
N THR A 44 -4.38 5.78 -10.77
CA THR A 44 -4.12 4.88 -11.91
C THR A 44 -2.62 4.81 -12.22
N THR A 45 -2.19 3.69 -12.80
CA THR A 45 -0.81 3.49 -13.28
C THR A 45 -0.77 3.13 -14.76
N ALA A 46 -1.90 3.23 -15.48
CA ALA A 46 -1.97 2.82 -16.87
C ALA A 46 -1.09 3.73 -17.75
N ALA A 47 -0.23 3.13 -18.57
CA ALA A 47 0.62 3.87 -19.50
C ALA A 47 -0.20 4.81 -20.40
N GLY A 48 0.27 6.05 -20.56
CA GLY A 48 -0.42 7.09 -21.34
C GLY A 48 -1.65 7.73 -20.68
N SER A 49 -2.06 7.29 -19.49
CA SER A 49 -3.19 7.89 -18.76
C SER A 49 -2.78 9.17 -18.02
N TYR A 50 -3.77 9.93 -17.56
CA TYR A 50 -3.56 11.04 -16.63
C TYR A 50 -3.80 10.53 -15.20
N ALA A 51 -2.80 10.62 -14.34
CA ALA A 51 -2.82 10.08 -12.99
C ALA A 51 -2.75 11.19 -11.94
N ASN A 52 -3.46 11.00 -10.83
CA ASN A 52 -3.24 11.74 -9.60
C ASN A 52 -2.32 10.92 -8.68
N LEU A 53 -1.12 11.44 -8.46
CA LEU A 53 -0.12 10.85 -7.58
C LEU A 53 -0.15 11.57 -6.24
N THR A 54 -0.61 10.89 -5.19
CA THR A 54 -0.63 11.43 -3.82
C THR A 54 0.58 10.98 -3.03
N PHE A 55 1.48 11.92 -2.76
CA PHE A 55 2.64 11.77 -1.89
C PHE A 55 2.22 12.00 -0.44
N ALA A 56 2.65 11.13 0.48
CA ALA A 56 2.37 11.24 1.90
C ALA A 56 3.67 11.41 2.69
N VAL A 57 3.78 12.48 3.47
CA VAL A 57 4.94 12.75 4.34
C VAL A 57 4.52 12.51 5.79
N PRO A 58 4.95 11.41 6.42
CA PRO A 58 4.36 10.93 7.67
C PRO A 58 4.87 11.62 8.94
N HIS A 59 6.06 12.22 8.91
CA HIS A 59 6.74 12.79 10.09
C HIS A 59 7.83 13.79 9.69
N GLY A 60 8.49 14.40 10.69
CA GLY A 60 9.63 15.30 10.50
C GLY A 60 10.98 14.57 10.35
N CYS A 61 12.06 15.31 10.10
CA CYS A 61 13.41 14.73 9.94
C CYS A 61 14.04 14.55 11.33
N ASP A 62 14.28 13.31 11.77
CA ASP A 62 14.82 13.01 13.11
C ASP A 62 14.08 13.75 14.26
N GLY A 63 12.76 13.91 14.13
CA GLY A 63 11.92 14.65 15.08
C GLY A 63 11.85 16.17 14.87
N SER A 64 12.58 16.72 13.89
CA SER A 64 12.53 18.14 13.51
C SER A 64 11.35 18.44 12.59
N PRO A 65 10.58 19.53 12.82
CA PRO A 65 9.48 19.91 11.94
C PRO A 65 9.90 20.13 10.48
N THR A 66 9.06 19.70 9.54
CA THR A 66 9.30 19.86 8.09
C THR A 66 8.91 21.25 7.62
N THR A 67 9.77 21.85 6.80
CA THR A 67 9.61 23.20 6.24
C THR A 67 9.47 23.20 4.72
N GLU A 68 10.02 22.20 4.04
CA GLU A 68 9.92 22.07 2.58
C GLU A 68 9.87 20.61 2.14
N ILE A 69 9.08 20.35 1.11
CA ILE A 69 9.05 19.09 0.37
C ILE A 69 9.30 19.40 -1.09
N ARG A 70 10.37 18.83 -1.66
CA ARG A 70 10.70 18.91 -3.07
C ARG A 70 10.52 17.53 -3.69
N ILE A 71 9.59 17.42 -4.62
CA ILE A 71 9.32 16.19 -5.39
C ILE A 71 9.99 16.35 -6.75
N THR A 72 10.98 15.51 -7.04
CA THR A 72 11.65 15.47 -8.34
C THR A 72 10.78 14.72 -9.35
N ILE A 73 10.64 15.28 -10.55
CA ILE A 73 9.82 14.73 -11.63
C ILE A 73 10.75 14.03 -12.63
N PRO A 74 10.50 12.75 -12.96
CA PRO A 74 11.32 12.03 -13.93
C PRO A 74 11.16 12.64 -15.33
N GLU A 75 12.22 12.64 -16.14
CA GLU A 75 12.24 13.29 -17.46
C GLU A 75 11.17 12.77 -18.43
N SER A 76 10.67 11.55 -18.22
CA SER A 76 9.58 10.95 -19.00
C SER A 76 8.20 11.59 -18.71
N VAL A 77 8.07 12.36 -17.63
CA VAL A 77 6.86 13.11 -17.27
C VAL A 77 7.10 14.58 -17.59
N ILE A 78 6.45 15.05 -18.66
CA ILE A 78 6.77 16.34 -19.26
C ILE A 78 6.07 17.52 -18.58
N THR A 79 4.85 17.34 -18.06
CA THR A 79 4.09 18.42 -17.39
C THR A 79 3.50 17.91 -16.09
N VAL A 80 3.33 18.82 -15.12
CA VAL A 80 2.74 18.51 -13.83
C VAL A 80 1.73 19.59 -13.46
N THR A 81 0.61 19.21 -12.85
CA THR A 81 -0.31 20.17 -12.23
C THR A 81 -0.39 19.88 -10.74
N PRO A 82 0.29 20.66 -9.89
CA PRO A 82 0.22 20.49 -8.44
C PRO A 82 -1.16 20.85 -7.88
N THR A 83 -1.69 20.04 -6.98
CA THR A 83 -2.89 20.40 -6.21
C THR A 83 -2.51 21.44 -5.15
N VAL A 84 -3.33 22.48 -5.02
CA VAL A 84 -3.16 23.51 -3.97
C VAL A 84 -3.38 22.88 -2.59
N ASN A 85 -2.39 23.02 -1.71
CA ASN A 85 -2.51 22.64 -0.30
C ASN A 85 -2.62 23.93 0.57
N PRO A 86 -3.65 24.07 1.42
CA PRO A 86 -3.84 25.29 2.21
C PRO A 86 -2.69 25.57 3.20
N ASN A 87 -1.96 24.56 3.66
CA ASN A 87 -0.87 24.69 4.63
C ASN A 87 0.48 25.04 3.98
N TRP A 88 0.57 25.02 2.65
CA TRP A 88 1.83 25.16 1.91
C TRP A 88 1.68 26.21 0.80
N ASP A 89 2.79 26.82 0.43
CA ASP A 89 2.97 27.51 -0.84
C ASP A 89 3.58 26.51 -1.83
N VAL A 90 3.18 26.57 -3.11
CA VAL A 90 3.61 25.62 -4.13
C VAL A 90 4.25 26.34 -5.31
N ALA A 91 5.35 25.81 -5.82
CA ALA A 91 6.05 26.30 -7.00
C ALA A 91 6.53 25.13 -7.86
N GLU A 92 6.41 25.28 -9.17
CA GLU A 92 7.03 24.39 -10.15
C GLU A 92 8.42 24.91 -10.51
N VAL A 93 9.36 23.99 -10.69
CA VAL A 93 10.72 24.27 -11.14
C VAL A 93 10.83 23.81 -12.58
N PRO A 94 11.06 24.72 -13.54
CA PRO A 94 11.27 24.35 -14.94
C PRO A 94 12.46 23.41 -15.12
N SER A 95 12.44 22.59 -16.16
CA SER A 95 13.60 21.80 -16.58
C SER A 95 14.64 22.70 -17.26
N GLU A 96 15.92 22.36 -17.09
CA GLU A 96 17.02 23.02 -17.80
C GLU A 96 17.06 22.61 -19.28
N SER A 97 16.56 21.42 -19.62
CA SER A 97 16.52 20.91 -21.00
C SER A 97 15.39 21.51 -21.82
N ASP A 98 14.24 21.79 -21.19
CA ASP A 98 13.08 22.43 -21.80
C ASP A 98 12.32 23.23 -20.71
N PRO A 99 12.24 24.57 -20.80
CA PRO A 99 11.56 25.37 -19.78
C PRO A 99 10.04 25.18 -19.74
N ASP A 100 9.45 24.53 -20.76
CA ASP A 100 8.04 24.15 -20.75
C ASP A 100 7.80 22.86 -19.95
N TYR A 101 8.87 22.15 -19.53
CA TYR A 101 8.77 20.93 -18.72
C TYR A 101 9.04 21.23 -17.25
N THR A 102 8.46 20.41 -16.37
CA THR A 102 8.63 20.54 -14.91
C THR A 102 9.65 19.52 -14.42
N SER A 103 10.76 19.97 -13.83
CA SER A 103 11.79 19.10 -13.24
C SER A 103 11.55 18.77 -11.77
N ALA A 104 10.83 19.65 -11.06
CA ALA A 104 10.44 19.42 -9.67
C ALA A 104 9.21 20.25 -9.29
N VAL A 105 8.49 19.79 -8.27
CA VAL A 105 7.48 20.57 -7.56
C VAL A 105 7.96 20.80 -6.13
N VAL A 106 7.96 22.05 -5.69
CA VAL A 106 8.39 22.45 -4.34
C VAL A 106 7.17 22.93 -3.57
N TYR A 107 6.93 22.33 -2.42
CA TYR A 107 5.98 22.77 -1.41
C TYR A 107 6.75 23.36 -0.23
N THR A 108 6.51 24.63 0.11
CA THR A 108 7.08 25.31 1.27
C THR A 108 6.02 25.52 2.34
N ALA A 109 6.28 25.10 3.56
CA ALA A 109 5.29 25.15 4.64
C ALA A 109 5.04 26.60 5.08
N LYS A 110 3.77 27.00 5.18
CA LYS A 110 3.39 28.29 5.79
C LYS A 110 3.60 28.29 7.30
N THR A 111 3.49 27.12 7.90
CA THR A 111 3.86 26.81 9.28
C THR A 111 4.50 25.44 9.26
N PRO A 112 5.69 25.26 9.87
CA PRO A 112 6.38 23.97 9.84
C PRO A 112 5.47 22.82 10.30
N LEU A 113 5.47 21.72 9.52
CA LEU A 113 4.74 20.51 9.87
C LEU A 113 5.45 19.85 11.05
N ALA A 114 4.85 19.91 12.23
CA ALA A 114 5.42 19.32 13.44
C ALA A 114 5.60 17.80 13.28
N ASP A 115 6.64 17.28 13.93
CA ASP A 115 6.86 15.84 13.98
C ASP A 115 5.66 15.08 14.58
N GLY A 116 5.43 13.86 14.07
CA GLY A 116 4.25 13.05 14.40
C GLY A 116 2.94 13.50 13.75
N LEU A 117 2.95 14.60 12.99
CA LEU A 117 1.86 14.98 12.09
C LEU A 117 2.23 14.64 10.65
N ARG A 118 1.20 14.37 9.85
CA ARG A 118 1.31 14.01 8.44
C ARG A 118 0.59 15.03 7.58
N ASP A 119 1.13 15.28 6.39
CA ASP A 119 0.43 15.96 5.30
C ASP A 119 0.56 15.16 3.99
N THR A 120 -0.19 15.59 2.96
CA THR A 120 -0.18 14.97 1.63
C THR A 120 -0.12 15.99 0.51
N PHE A 121 0.51 15.61 -0.59
CA PHE A 121 0.70 16.44 -1.79
C PHE A 121 0.24 15.63 -3.00
N THR A 122 -0.71 16.16 -3.77
CA THR A 122 -1.22 15.46 -4.96
C THR A 122 -0.77 16.18 -6.21
N LEU A 123 -0.12 15.45 -7.11
CA LEU A 123 0.29 15.92 -8.43
C LEU A 123 -0.57 15.25 -9.49
N SER A 124 -1.14 16.02 -10.41
CA SER A 124 -1.81 15.49 -11.60
C SER A 124 -0.81 15.48 -12.75
N VAL A 125 -0.55 14.30 -13.34
CA VAL A 125 0.53 14.10 -14.32
C VAL A 125 0.08 13.22 -15.48
N PRO A 126 0.52 13.49 -16.72
CA PRO A 126 0.44 12.50 -17.80
C PRO A 126 1.52 11.44 -17.59
N LEU A 127 1.11 10.18 -17.44
CA LEU A 127 2.03 9.06 -17.43
C LEU A 127 2.58 8.80 -18.84
N PRO A 128 3.86 8.45 -18.99
CA PRO A 128 4.44 8.16 -20.31
C PRO A 128 3.79 6.93 -20.94
N SER A 129 3.87 6.82 -22.26
CA SER A 129 3.43 5.64 -23.04
C SER A 129 4.43 4.47 -22.95
N GLY A 130 5.07 4.28 -21.80
CA GLY A 130 6.04 3.21 -21.56
C GLY A 130 5.41 1.81 -21.53
N GLU A 131 6.22 0.80 -21.28
CA GLU A 131 5.80 -0.59 -21.20
C GLU A 131 5.29 -0.94 -19.79
N ALA A 132 4.41 -1.94 -19.72
CA ALA A 132 3.97 -2.46 -18.42
C ALA A 132 5.18 -3.06 -17.66
N GLY A 133 5.36 -2.64 -16.41
CA GLY A 133 6.52 -3.00 -15.60
C GLY A 133 7.60 -1.93 -15.53
N ASP A 134 7.56 -0.90 -16.39
CA ASP A 134 8.45 0.25 -16.27
C ASP A 134 8.23 0.96 -14.93
N VAL A 135 9.33 1.34 -14.27
CA VAL A 135 9.30 2.02 -12.97
C VAL A 135 9.50 3.51 -13.17
N LEU A 136 8.64 4.31 -12.54
CA LEU A 136 8.80 5.75 -12.43
C LEU A 136 9.09 6.10 -10.99
N GLU A 137 10.30 6.58 -10.74
CA GLU A 137 10.74 7.06 -9.43
C GLU A 137 10.53 8.57 -9.33
N PHE A 138 10.15 9.01 -8.14
CA PHE A 138 9.90 10.40 -7.79
C PHE A 138 10.67 10.73 -6.51
N PRO A 139 11.99 10.92 -6.59
CA PRO A 139 12.80 11.24 -5.41
C PRO A 139 12.26 12.46 -4.66
N VAL A 140 12.24 12.38 -3.34
CA VAL A 140 11.76 13.47 -2.48
C VAL A 140 12.87 13.96 -1.56
N LEU A 141 13.18 15.26 -1.63
CA LEU A 141 13.97 15.94 -0.61
C LEU A 141 13.02 16.54 0.42
N GLN A 142 13.14 16.09 1.67
CA GLN A 142 12.43 16.64 2.82
C GLN A 142 13.38 17.52 3.62
N THR A 143 13.12 18.82 3.64
CA THR A 143 13.88 19.78 4.46
C THR A 143 13.13 20.08 5.74
N CYS A 144 13.85 20.08 6.85
CA CYS A 144 13.31 20.38 8.17
C CYS A 144 14.01 21.60 8.78
N GLU A 145 13.50 22.09 9.91
CA GLU A 145 14.16 23.17 10.65
C GLU A 145 15.60 22.83 11.03
N VAL A 146 15.86 21.55 11.33
CA VAL A 146 17.19 20.98 11.56
C VAL A 146 17.38 19.77 10.64
N GLY A 147 18.29 19.91 9.67
CA GLY A 147 18.66 18.82 8.76
C GLY A 147 17.64 18.57 7.64
N SER A 148 17.85 17.46 6.96
CA SER A 148 17.04 17.01 5.82
C SER A 148 17.14 15.51 5.65
N THR A 149 16.17 14.93 4.96
CA THR A 149 16.15 13.52 4.57
C THR A 149 15.95 13.43 3.05
N GLU A 150 16.82 12.69 2.38
CA GLU A 150 16.71 12.37 0.95
C GLU A 150 16.04 11.01 0.80
N TRP A 151 14.82 11.01 0.27
CA TRP A 151 14.04 9.82 -0.08
C TRP A 151 14.29 9.50 -1.57
N ASP A 152 15.46 8.94 -1.85
CA ASP A 152 15.99 8.76 -3.21
C ASP A 152 16.66 7.40 -3.45
N GLN A 153 16.60 6.50 -2.46
CA GLN A 153 17.26 5.20 -2.55
C GLN A 153 16.44 4.23 -3.42
N GLU A 154 17.09 3.61 -4.41
CA GLU A 154 16.47 2.61 -5.28
C GLU A 154 16.04 1.37 -4.48
N THR A 155 14.85 0.85 -4.78
CA THR A 155 14.36 -0.40 -4.19
C THR A 155 14.57 -1.57 -5.16
N VAL A 156 15.46 -2.50 -4.79
CA VAL A 156 15.80 -3.67 -5.63
C VAL A 156 15.06 -4.92 -5.16
N ALA A 157 14.40 -5.60 -6.09
CA ALA A 157 13.63 -6.81 -5.77
C ALA A 157 14.51 -7.93 -5.21
N GLY A 158 14.17 -8.40 -4.00
CA GLY A 158 14.88 -9.49 -3.33
C GLY A 158 16.04 -9.02 -2.45
N GLU A 159 16.30 -7.72 -2.39
CA GLU A 159 17.23 -7.09 -1.44
C GLU A 159 16.48 -6.56 -0.20
N GLU A 160 17.25 -6.12 0.80
CA GLU A 160 16.68 -5.46 1.98
C GLU A 160 16.10 -4.09 1.58
N GLU A 161 14.96 -3.72 2.17
CA GLU A 161 14.36 -2.41 1.90
C GLU A 161 15.31 -1.31 2.37
N PRO A 162 15.61 -0.30 1.52
CA PRO A 162 16.48 0.81 1.90
C PRO A 162 15.87 1.64 3.04
N GLU A 163 16.69 2.40 3.75
CA GLU A 163 16.22 3.23 4.87
C GLU A 163 15.36 4.40 4.38
N HIS A 164 15.67 4.95 3.21
CA HIS A 164 15.00 6.11 2.62
C HIS A 164 14.63 5.85 1.15
N PRO A 165 13.70 4.91 0.89
CA PRO A 165 13.33 4.55 -0.48
C PRO A 165 12.75 5.74 -1.24
N ALA A 166 13.10 5.86 -2.53
CA ALA A 166 12.43 6.76 -3.44
C ALA A 166 10.96 6.32 -3.61
N PRO A 167 9.98 7.24 -3.50
CA PRO A 167 8.62 6.95 -3.92
C PRO A 167 8.59 6.55 -5.40
N ALA A 168 7.97 5.41 -5.72
CA ALA A 168 7.92 4.90 -7.08
C ALA A 168 6.55 4.31 -7.43
N ILE A 169 6.20 4.35 -8.72
CA ILE A 169 5.07 3.61 -9.28
C ILE A 169 5.55 2.70 -10.40
N VAL A 170 4.86 1.58 -10.60
CA VAL A 170 5.10 0.67 -11.71
C VAL A 170 3.98 0.86 -12.72
N LEU A 171 4.32 1.12 -13.98
CA LEU A 171 3.34 1.28 -15.03
C LEU A 171 2.61 -0.04 -15.29
N THR A 172 1.30 0.07 -15.48
CA THR A 172 0.48 -1.01 -16.01
C THR A 172 0.23 -0.77 -17.50
N ALA A 173 -0.24 -1.81 -18.20
CA ALA A 173 -0.57 -1.69 -19.61
C ALA A 173 -1.56 -0.54 -19.84
N ALA A 174 -1.41 0.16 -20.97
CA ALA A 174 -2.38 1.17 -21.39
C ALA A 174 -3.80 0.59 -21.39
N GLU A 175 -4.78 1.39 -20.98
CA GLU A 175 -6.17 1.00 -21.11
C GLU A 175 -6.52 0.88 -22.60
N ALA A 176 -7.18 -0.20 -22.99
CA ALA A 176 -7.68 -0.33 -24.35
C ALA A 176 -8.70 0.78 -24.59
N ASP A 177 -8.50 1.56 -25.66
CA ASP A 177 -9.34 2.68 -26.06
C ASP A 177 -10.82 2.26 -26.11
N GLY A 178 -11.54 2.52 -25.01
CA GLY A 178 -12.99 2.43 -24.94
C GLY A 178 -13.55 3.66 -25.65
N GLY A 179 -13.49 3.64 -26.97
CA GLY A 179 -13.69 4.80 -27.84
C GLY A 179 -14.75 5.77 -27.33
N HIS A 180 -14.31 6.97 -26.94
CA HIS A 180 -15.19 8.13 -26.82
C HIS A 180 -15.56 8.63 -28.21
N GLY A 181 -16.36 7.84 -28.91
CA GLY A 181 -17.07 8.28 -30.10
C GLY A 181 -18.06 9.35 -29.70
N HIS A 182 -17.73 10.61 -29.95
CA HIS A 182 -18.71 11.68 -30.05
C HIS A 182 -19.66 11.33 -31.21
N GLY A 183 -20.73 10.61 -30.88
CA GLY A 183 -21.78 10.23 -31.81
C GLY A 183 -22.33 11.47 -32.48
N ALA A 184 -21.98 11.64 -33.76
CA ALA A 184 -22.72 12.51 -34.65
C ALA A 184 -24.16 12.00 -34.67
N MET A 185 -25.07 12.84 -34.18
CA MET A 185 -26.50 12.61 -34.24
C MET A 185 -26.95 12.70 -35.69
N GLU A 186 -26.92 11.57 -36.40
CA GLU A 186 -27.68 11.40 -37.63
C GLU A 186 -29.06 10.87 -37.24
N SER A 187 -30.05 11.77 -37.26
CA SER A 187 -31.45 11.44 -37.08
C SER A 187 -31.93 10.58 -38.24
N THR A 188 -32.22 9.30 -37.99
CA THR A 188 -33.02 8.47 -38.89
C THR A 188 -34.16 7.81 -38.11
N ASP A 189 -35.31 7.78 -38.77
CA ASP A 189 -36.65 7.56 -38.23
C ASP A 189 -36.84 6.26 -37.42
N ALA A 190 -37.70 6.37 -36.42
CA ALA A 190 -38.20 5.27 -35.62
C ALA A 190 -39.32 4.52 -36.37
N ASP A 191 -39.14 3.22 -36.57
CA ASP A 191 -40.22 2.25 -36.76
C ASP A 191 -40.06 1.09 -35.76
N ASP A 192 -41.21 0.60 -35.33
CA ASP A 192 -41.50 -0.14 -34.11
C ASP A 192 -41.24 -1.66 -34.19
N GLY A 193 -41.02 -2.31 -33.04
CA GLY A 193 -41.42 -3.70 -32.85
C GLY A 193 -40.36 -4.80 -32.63
N THR A 194 -40.07 -5.04 -31.34
CA THR A 194 -40.21 -6.36 -30.67
C THR A 194 -39.12 -7.47 -30.73
N THR A 195 -38.68 -7.83 -29.51
CA THR A 195 -38.19 -9.12 -28.96
C THR A 195 -36.80 -9.67 -29.26
N SER A 196 -35.98 -9.77 -28.20
CA SER A 196 -35.58 -11.02 -27.48
C SER A 196 -34.34 -10.72 -26.64
N ALA A 197 -34.43 -10.74 -25.31
CA ALA A 197 -34.15 -11.90 -24.45
C ALA A 197 -32.67 -12.38 -24.48
N ASP A 198 -32.00 -12.06 -23.38
CA ASP A 198 -31.07 -12.87 -22.60
C ASP A 198 -29.78 -13.37 -23.26
N SER A 199 -28.65 -12.92 -22.69
CA SER A 199 -27.37 -13.61 -22.73
C SER A 199 -26.60 -13.20 -21.48
N ALA A 200 -26.97 -13.78 -20.34
CA ALA A 200 -26.13 -13.78 -19.16
C ALA A 200 -24.91 -14.67 -19.41
N ASP A 201 -23.73 -14.11 -19.17
CA ASP A 201 -22.42 -14.75 -19.35
C ASP A 201 -22.28 -15.98 -18.42
N PRO A 202 -22.04 -17.20 -18.94
CA PRO A 202 -22.04 -18.43 -18.15
C PRO A 202 -20.91 -18.51 -17.11
N ALA A 203 -19.94 -17.59 -17.14
CA ALA A 203 -18.84 -17.50 -16.18
C ALA A 203 -19.27 -16.90 -14.82
N VAL A 204 -20.35 -16.08 -14.78
CA VAL A 204 -20.80 -15.43 -13.54
C VAL A 204 -21.59 -16.38 -12.64
N GLY A 205 -22.30 -17.36 -13.22
CA GLY A 205 -23.12 -18.32 -12.47
C GLY A 205 -22.32 -19.35 -11.65
N THR A 206 -21.11 -19.69 -12.08
CA THR A 206 -20.28 -20.71 -11.42
C THR A 206 -19.55 -20.18 -10.18
N ALA A 207 -19.23 -18.89 -10.14
CA ALA A 207 -18.53 -18.26 -9.01
C ALA A 207 -19.45 -18.04 -7.79
N ILE A 208 -20.74 -17.73 -8.01
CA ILE A 208 -21.71 -17.48 -6.93
C ILE A 208 -22.14 -18.79 -6.23
N GLY A 209 -22.12 -19.92 -6.93
CA GLY A 209 -22.50 -21.23 -6.38
C GLY A 209 -21.52 -21.78 -5.32
N LEU A 210 -20.22 -21.52 -5.45
CA LEU A 210 -19.19 -22.05 -4.54
C LEU A 210 -19.08 -21.24 -3.24
N GLY A 211 -19.38 -19.93 -3.27
CA GLY A 211 -19.36 -19.08 -2.07
C GLY A 211 -20.47 -19.42 -1.07
N ALA A 212 -21.66 -19.77 -1.55
CA ALA A 212 -22.80 -20.11 -0.69
C ALA A 212 -22.61 -21.46 0.03
N ALA A 213 -21.97 -22.44 -0.62
CA ALA A 213 -21.69 -23.75 -0.01
C ALA A 213 -20.65 -23.66 1.12
N GLY A 214 -19.62 -22.82 0.94
CA GLY A 214 -18.58 -22.60 1.97
C GLY A 214 -19.12 -21.94 3.24
N LEU A 215 -20.04 -20.98 3.11
CA LEU A 215 -20.65 -20.29 4.25
C LEU A 215 -21.44 -21.25 5.16
N VAL A 216 -22.20 -22.18 4.56
CA VAL A 216 -23.02 -23.14 5.31
C VAL A 216 -22.15 -24.11 6.12
N VAL A 217 -21.05 -24.58 5.54
CA VAL A 217 -20.09 -25.46 6.25
C VAL A 217 -19.38 -24.70 7.38
N GLY A 218 -18.99 -23.44 7.14
CA GLY A 218 -18.37 -22.59 8.16
C GLY A 218 -19.26 -22.36 9.38
N ILE A 219 -20.54 -22.05 9.17
CA ILE A 219 -21.51 -21.83 10.26
C ILE A 219 -21.72 -23.11 11.09
N ALA A 220 -21.81 -24.28 10.44
CA ALA A 220 -21.95 -25.55 11.14
C ALA A 220 -20.71 -25.88 12.01
N GLY A 221 -19.51 -25.57 11.52
CA GLY A 221 -18.26 -25.75 12.28
C GLY A 221 -18.21 -24.88 13.53
N VAL A 222 -18.60 -23.60 13.43
CA VAL A 222 -18.65 -22.68 14.57
C VAL A 222 -19.68 -23.12 15.60
N ALA A 223 -20.86 -23.56 15.17
CA ALA A 223 -21.90 -24.06 16.07
C ALA A 223 -21.46 -25.31 16.85
N LEU A 224 -20.77 -26.25 16.21
CA LEU A 224 -20.22 -27.45 16.87
C LEU A 224 -19.10 -27.11 17.85
N ALA A 225 -18.22 -26.18 17.51
CA ALA A 225 -17.16 -25.72 18.41
C ALA A 225 -17.72 -25.07 19.67
N LEU A 226 -18.72 -24.18 19.54
CA LEU A 226 -19.38 -23.51 20.66
C LEU A 226 -20.16 -24.49 21.55
N TRP A 227 -20.78 -25.52 20.97
CA TRP A 227 -21.46 -26.57 21.73
C TRP A 227 -20.48 -27.45 22.52
N ALA A 228 -19.35 -27.82 21.90
CA ALA A 228 -18.30 -28.60 22.57
C ALA A 228 -17.60 -27.80 23.69
N LEU A 229 -17.50 -26.47 23.57
CA LEU A 229 -17.01 -25.59 24.64
C LEU A 229 -18.02 -25.51 25.80
N ARG A 230 -19.32 -25.35 25.51
CA ARG A 230 -20.37 -25.33 26.54
C ARG A 230 -20.49 -26.64 27.33
N ARG A 231 -20.27 -27.80 26.70
CA ARG A 231 -20.26 -29.10 27.39
C ARG A 231 -19.04 -29.33 28.29
N ARG A 232 -17.97 -28.57 28.13
CA ARG A 232 -16.77 -28.65 28.99
C ARG A 232 -16.85 -27.73 30.21
N SER A 233 -17.80 -26.81 30.21
CA SER A 233 -18.04 -25.85 31.30
C SER A 233 -19.19 -26.23 32.23
N ALA A 234 -19.83 -27.37 31.98
CA ALA A 234 -20.85 -28.01 32.84
C ALA A 234 -20.28 -29.33 33.36
#